data_AF-A0A841L4F1-F1
#
_entry.id   AF-A0A841L4F1-F1
#
_cell.length_a   1.000
_cell.length_b   1.000
_cell.length_c   1.000
_cell.angle_alpha   90.00
_cell.angle_beta   90.00
_cell.angle_gamma   90.00
#
_symmetry.space_group_name_H-M   'P 1'
#
loop_
_entity.id
_entity.type
_entity.pdbx_description
1 polymer ?
#
loop_
_entity_poly.entity_id
_entity_poly.type
_entity_poly.pdbx_seq_one_letter_code
_entity_poly.pdbx_strand_id
1 'polypeptide(L)' 'MYTGNKVKKDLIDLCVQFIEMIDNLKKQGIIDETEYQKLVKNKKRFLEEHGRNDLKEENHG' A
#
# COMPACT_ATOMS: atom_id res chain seq x y z
N MET A 1 -8.35 14.37 21.40
CA MET A 1 -9.21 13.28 20.91
C MET A 1 -8.91 13.05 19.44
N TYR A 2 -8.49 11.84 19.05
CA TYR A 2 -8.38 11.50 17.64
C TYR A 2 -9.80 11.25 17.11
N THR A 3 -10.22 12.00 16.10
CA THR A 3 -11.46 11.72 15.39
C THR A 3 -11.22 10.49 14.50
N GLY A 4 -12.24 9.64 14.30
CA GLY A 4 -12.12 8.45 13.44
C GLY A 4 -11.59 8.76 12.03
N ASN A 5 -11.83 9.99 11.55
CA ASN A 5 -11.30 10.48 10.27
C ASN A 5 -9.78 10.67 10.26
N LYS A 6 -9.18 11.12 11.38
CA LYS A 6 -7.71 11.27 11.46
C LYS A 6 -7.03 9.91 11.48
N VAL A 7 -7.54 8.98 12.30
CA VAL A 7 -7.00 7.60 12.36
C VAL A 7 -7.08 6.92 11.00
N LYS A 8 -8.19 7.06 10.29
CA LYS A 8 -8.34 6.50 8.95
C LYS A 8 -7.32 7.09 7.97
N LYS A 9 -7.11 8.41 8.00
CA LYS A 9 -6.11 9.07 7.16
C LYS A 9 -4.70 8.58 7.46
N ASP A 10 -4.32 8.54 8.75
CA ASP A 10 -2.99 8.10 9.16
C ASP A 10 -2.73 6.63 8.74
N LEU A 11 -3.76 5.77 8.78
CA LEU A 11 -3.66 4.39 8.29
C LEU A 11 -3.50 4.28 6.77
N ILE A 12 -4.15 5.15 6.00
CA ILE A 12 -3.97 5.24 4.55
C ILE A 12 -2.52 5.63 4.24
N ASP A 13 -2.04 6.71 4.85
CA ASP A 13 -0.69 7.23 4.62
C ASP A 13 0.37 6.18 5.01
N LEU A 14 0.15 5.46 6.11
CA LEU A 14 1.02 4.36 6.54
C LEU A 14 1.04 3.21 5.53
N CYS A 15 -0.12 2.80 4.99
CA CYS A 15 -0.19 1.73 4.00
C CYS A 15 0.56 2.08 2.71
N VAL A 16 0.48 3.34 2.26
CA VAL A 16 1.22 3.83 1.09
C VAL A 16 2.73 3.73 1.34
N GLN A 17 3.22 4.30 2.44
CA GLN A 17 4.66 4.26 2.79
C GLN A 17 5.18 2.83 2.94
N PHE A 18 4.38 1.92 3.49
CA PHE A 18 4.76 0.51 3.59
C PHE A 18 4.92 -0.14 2.22
N ILE A 19 4.00 0.12 1.29
CA ILE A 19 4.07 -0.44 -0.06
C ILE A 19 5.33 0.08 -0.77
N GLU A 20 5.61 1.39 -0.70
CA GLU A 20 6.82 1.99 -1.27
C GLU A 20 8.11 1.36 -0.72
N MET A 21 8.15 1.12 0.60
CA MET A 21 9.27 0.43 1.24
C MET A 21 9.44 -0.99 0.70
N ILE A 22 8.34 -1.75 0.60
CA ILE A 22 8.35 -3.13 0.12
C ILE A 22 8.73 -3.19 -1.38
N ASP A 23 8.27 -2.24 -2.20
CA ASP A 23 8.67 -2.08 -3.59
C ASP A 23 10.20 -1.88 -3.71
N ASN A 24 10.78 -1.06 -2.83
CA ASN A 24 12.23 -0.85 -2.81
C ASN A 24 12.99 -2.13 -2.42
N LEU A 25 12.49 -2.91 -1.45
CA LEU A 25 13.09 -4.21 -1.11
C LEU A 25 13.06 -5.18 -2.29
N LYS A 26 11.95 -5.22 -3.03
CA LYS A 26 11.82 -6.04 -4.25
C LYS A 26 12.77 -5.56 -5.35
N LYS A 27 12.85 -4.26 -5.61
CA LYS A 27 13.78 -3.67 -6.61
C LYS A 27 15.24 -3.97 -6.29
N GLN A 28 15.60 -4.05 -5.00
CA GLN A 28 16.94 -4.42 -4.55
C GLN A 28 17.19 -5.94 -4.56
N GLY A 29 16.19 -6.75 -4.92
CA GLY A 29 16.30 -8.21 -4.92
C GLY A 29 16.37 -8.84 -3.53
N ILE A 30 15.99 -8.11 -2.47
CA ILE A 30 16.00 -8.59 -1.07
C ILE A 30 14.85 -9.58 -0.84
N ILE A 31 13.72 -9.35 -1.50
CA ILE A 31 12.54 -10.23 -1.47
C ILE A 31 12.15 -10.63 -2.88
N ASP A 32 11.56 -11.81 -3.02
CA ASP A 32 11.03 -12.31 -4.28
C ASP A 32 9.58 -11.83 -4.53
N GLU A 33 9.04 -12.16 -5.71
CA GLU A 33 7.66 -11.83 -6.07
C GLU A 33 6.63 -12.43 -5.10
N THR A 34 6.89 -13.65 -4.61
CA THR A 34 5.94 -14.36 -3.76
C THR A 34 5.81 -13.66 -2.40
N GLU A 35 6.94 -13.29 -1.80
CA GLU A 35 6.99 -12.55 -0.54
C GLU A 35 6.45 -11.13 -0.70
N TYR A 36 6.80 -10.46 -1.81
CA TYR A 36 6.22 -9.17 -2.16
C TYR A 36 4.68 -9.20 -2.14
N GLN A 37 4.08 -10.14 -2.87
CA GLN A 37 2.62 -10.25 -2.97
C GLN A 37 1.96 -10.50 -1.60
N LYS A 38 2.57 -11.35 -0.76
CA LYS A 38 2.08 -11.58 0.62
C LYS A 38 2.09 -10.30 1.45
N LEU A 39 3.14 -9.50 1.35
CA LEU A 39 3.33 -8.29 2.15
C LEU A 39 2.43 -7.12 1.69
N VAL A 40 2.13 -7.01 0.39
CA VAL A 40 1.34 -5.87 -0.15
C VAL A 40 -0.15 -6.16 -0.31
N LYS A 41 -0.58 -7.42 -0.48
CA LYS A 41 -1.98 -7.77 -0.83
C LYS A 41 -3.03 -7.12 0.05
N ASN A 42 -2.90 -7.26 1.38
CA ASN A 42 -3.89 -6.72 2.31
C ASN A 42 -3.86 -5.18 2.37
N LYS A 43 -2.68 -4.57 2.15
CA LYS A 43 -2.51 -3.11 2.14
C LYS A 43 -3.13 -2.50 0.88
N LYS A 44 -2.90 -3.11 -0.29
CA LYS A 44 -3.54 -2.70 -1.55
C LYS A 44 -5.05 -2.80 -1.47
N ARG A 45 -5.59 -3.94 -0.97
CA ARG A 45 -7.03 -4.09 -0.75
C ARG A 45 -7.60 -3.03 0.20
N PHE A 46 -6.93 -2.75 1.31
CA PHE A 46 -7.34 -1.70 2.24
C PHE A 46 -7.38 -0.32 1.55
N LEU A 47 -6.37 -0.01 0.73
CA LEU A 47 -6.32 1.25 -0.02
C LEU A 47 -7.36 1.32 -1.16
N GLU A 48 -7.73 0.20 -1.77
CA GLU A 48 -8.84 0.16 -2.75
C GLU A 48 -10.19 0.46 -2.08
N GLU A 49 -10.41 -0.07 -0.88
CA GLU A 49 -11.65 0.10 -0.11
C GLU A 49 -11.75 1.47 0.59
N HIS A 50 -10.62 2.10 0.89
CA HIS A 50 -10.57 3.24 1.80
C HIS A 50 -9.66 4.41 1.37
N GLY A 51 -8.75 4.19 0.43
CA GLY A 51 -7.82 5.18 -0.10
C GLY A 51 -8.46 6.13 -1.11
N ARG A 52 -7.69 7.12 -1.57
CA ARG A 52 -8.10 7.99 -2.68
C ARG A 52 -7.96 7.23 -4.00
N ASN A 53 -8.81 7.52 -4.99
CA ASN A 53 -8.90 6.80 -6.28
C ASN A 53 -7.61 6.85 -7.14
N ASP A 54 -6.52 7.43 -6.65
CA ASP A 54 -5.32 7.81 -7.39
C ASP A 54 -4.39 6.61 -7.71
N LEU A 55 -4.65 5.43 -7.13
CA LEU A 55 -3.87 4.18 -7.36
C LEU A 55 -4.42 3.32 -8.51
N LYS A 56 -5.46 3.77 -9.22
CA LYS A 56 -6.15 2.98 -10.26
C LYS A 56 -5.54 3.05 -11.67
N GLU A 57 -4.48 3.81 -11.91
CA GLU A 57 -4.01 4.13 -13.28
C GLU A 57 -2.69 3.49 -13.72
N GLU A 58 -2.27 2.36 -13.13
CA GLU A 58 -1.09 1.62 -13.64
C GLU A 58 -1.39 0.16 -13.95
N ASN A 59 -2.39 -0.12 -14.79
CA ASN A 59 -2.51 -1.38 -15.53
C ASN A 59 -3.49 -1.25 -16.72
N HIS A 60 -3.10 -0.50 -17.76
CA HIS A 60 -3.55 -0.74 -19.12
C HIS A 60 -2.47 -0.26 -20.10
N GLY A 61 -1.53 -1.17 -20.39
CA GLY A 61 -0.59 -1.11 -21.51
C GLY A 61 -0.70 -2.42 -22.29
#